data_AF-H2BUM5-F1
#
_entry.id   AF-H2BUM5-F1
#
_cell.length_a   1.000
_cell.length_b   1.000
_cell.length_c   1.000
_cell.angle_alpha   90.00
_cell.angle_beta   90.00
_cell.angle_gamma   90.00
#
_symmetry.space_group_name_H-M   'P 1'
#
loop_
_entity.id
_entity.type
_entity.pdbx_description
1 polymer ?
#
loop_
_entity_poly.entity_id
_entity_poly.type
_entity_poly.pdbx_seq_one_letter_code
_entity_poly.pdbx_strand_id
1 'polypeptide(L)' 'MLLAVSNYLLQSFYLALLILPILAIIHMLQYEFNPRNRIIWILIIIFLPFFGAILYFILNKKYRRENP' A
#
# COMPACT_ATOMS: atom_id res chain seq x y z
N MET A 1 34.64 0.17 -2.48
CA MET A 1 33.88 -0.07 -3.73
C MET A 1 32.66 -0.97 -3.49
N LEU A 2 32.81 -2.21 -3.00
CA LEU A 2 31.68 -3.13 -2.75
C LEU A 2 30.62 -2.61 -1.77
N LEU A 3 31.03 -1.97 -0.67
CA LEU A 3 30.11 -1.36 0.32
C LEU A 3 29.27 -0.21 -0.27
N ALA A 4 29.83 0.54 -1.22
CA ALA A 4 29.09 1.61 -1.88
C ALA A 4 28.00 1.02 -2.78
N VAL A 5 28.35 -0.01 -3.56
CA VAL A 5 27.40 -0.73 -4.43
C VAL A 5 26.26 -1.35 -3.61
N SER A 6 26.56 -1.99 -2.47
CA SER A 6 25.51 -2.56 -1.61
C SER A 6 24.56 -1.49 -1.06
N ASN A 7 25.08 -0.30 -0.71
CA ASN A 7 24.26 0.78 -0.18
C ASN A 7 23.27 1.31 -1.23
N TYR A 8 23.72 1.50 -2.47
CA TYR A 8 22.83 1.95 -3.56
C TYR A 8 21.74 0.91 -3.88
N LEU A 9 22.06 -0.39 -3.81
CA LEU A 9 21.08 -1.46 -4.02
C LEU A 9 20.03 -1.52 -2.90
N LEU A 10 20.44 -1.32 -1.65
CA LEU A 10 19.50 -1.26 -0.52
C LEU A 10 18.59 -0.04 -0.64
N GLN A 11 19.14 1.12 -1.02
CA GLN A 11 18.37 2.36 -1.13
C GLN A 11 17.31 2.29 -2.24
N SER A 12 17.64 1.72 -3.40
CA SER A 12 16.68 1.51 -4.49
C SER A 12 15.60 0.49 -4.13
N PHE A 13 15.95 -0.55 -3.37
CA PHE A 13 14.98 -1.51 -2.84
C PHE A 13 13.96 -0.84 -1.91
N TYR A 14 14.40 -0.03 -0.95
CA TYR A 14 13.48 0.72 -0.08
C TYR A 14 12.56 1.69 -0.84
N LEU A 15 13.07 2.34 -1.89
CA LEU A 15 12.25 3.18 -2.77
C LEU A 15 11.21 2.37 -3.54
N ALA A 16 11.58 1.20 -4.06
CA ALA A 16 10.64 0.30 -4.73
C ALA A 16 9.53 -0.20 -3.77
N LEU A 17 9.86 -0.42 -2.49
CA LEU A 17 8.88 -0.79 -1.48
C LEU A 17 7.79 0.27 -1.26
N LEU A 18 8.10 1.56 -1.45
CA LEU A 18 7.13 2.65 -1.30
C LEU A 18 6.12 2.74 -2.45
N ILE A 19 6.38 2.10 -3.58
CA ILE A 19 5.45 2.11 -4.72
C ILE A 19 4.13 1.43 -4.35
N LEU A 20 4.19 0.33 -3.58
CA LEU A 20 3.02 -0.45 -3.20
C LEU A 20 1.99 0.34 -2.34
N PRO A 21 2.38 1.01 -1.24
CA PRO A 21 1.44 1.84 -0.46
C PRO A 21 0.91 3.02 -1.25
N ILE A 22 1.72 3.65 -2.12
CA ILE A 22 1.27 4.75 -2.98
C ILE A 22 0.16 4.26 -3.92
N LEU A 23 0.37 3.12 -4.59
CA LEU A 23 -0.64 2.50 -5.46
C LEU A 23 -1.91 2.13 -4.70
N ALA A 24 -1.79 1.60 -3.48
CA ALA A 24 -2.94 1.28 -2.64
C ALA A 24 -3.76 2.53 -2.30
N ILE A 25 -3.10 3.65 -1.94
CA ILE A 25 -3.77 4.92 -1.66
C ILE A 25 -4.44 5.49 -2.92
N ILE A 26 -3.75 5.51 -4.07
CA ILE A 26 -4.34 5.99 -5.33
C ILE A 26 -5.57 5.18 -5.69
N HIS A 27 -5.46 3.85 -5.68
CA HIS A 27 -6.57 2.94 -5.96
C HIS A 27 -7.73 3.26 -5.01
N MET A 28 -7.44 3.42 -3.73
CA MET A 28 -8.44 3.70 -2.71
C MET A 28 -9.14 5.07 -2.83
N LEU A 29 -8.45 6.10 -3.34
CA LEU A 29 -9.05 7.40 -3.62
C LEU A 29 -9.97 7.35 -4.86
N GLN A 30 -9.64 6.50 -5.84
CA GLN A 30 -10.41 6.34 -7.08
C GLN A 30 -11.73 5.58 -6.91
N TYR A 31 -11.86 4.71 -5.91
CA TYR A 31 -13.12 4.02 -5.62
C TYR A 31 -13.93 4.75 -4.55
N GLU A 32 -15.26 4.76 -4.70
CA GLU A 32 -16.21 5.25 -3.70
C GLU A 32 -16.28 4.29 -2.51
N PHE A 33 -15.25 4.33 -1.67
CA PHE A 33 -15.33 3.73 -0.34
C PHE A 33 -16.22 4.57 0.56
N ASN A 34 -16.99 3.91 1.41
CA ASN A 34 -17.63 4.56 2.55
C ASN A 34 -16.58 5.42 3.28
N PRO A 35 -16.83 6.73 3.51
CA PRO A 35 -15.81 7.68 3.98
C PRO A 35 -15.14 7.26 5.30
N ARG A 36 -15.86 6.54 6.17
CA ARG A 36 -15.30 5.97 7.40
C ARG A 36 -14.26 4.88 7.13
N ASN A 37 -14.57 3.95 6.23
CA ASN A 37 -13.65 2.87 5.84
C ASN A 37 -12.43 3.43 5.12
N ARG A 38 -12.61 4.53 4.37
CA ARG A 38 -11.51 5.22 3.70
C ARG A 38 -10.48 5.77 4.69
N ILE A 39 -10.90 6.36 5.80
CA ILE A 39 -9.93 6.91 6.77
C ILE A 39 -9.14 5.78 7.45
N ILE A 40 -9.81 4.69 7.83
CA ILE A 40 -9.18 3.55 8.52
C ILE A 40 -8.09 2.91 7.66
N TRP A 41 -8.40 2.65 6.39
CA TRP A 41 -7.45 2.01 5.47
C TRP A 41 -6.25 2.92 5.13
N ILE A 42 -6.46 4.24 5.01
CA ILE A 42 -5.35 5.20 4.86
C ILE A 42 -4.44 5.14 6.09
N LEU A 43 -5.01 5.11 7.29
CA LEU A 43 -4.26 5.01 8.54
C LEU A 43 -3.41 3.72 8.56
N ILE A 44 -4.00 2.58 8.21
CA ILE A 44 -3.31 1.29 8.17
C ILE A 44 -2.17 1.32 7.14
N ILE A 45 -2.38 1.88 5.95
CA ILE A 45 -1.33 1.98 4.93
C ILE A 45 -0.21 2.94 5.36
N ILE A 46 -0.51 4.02 6.09
CA ILE A 46 0.52 4.95 6.59
C ILE A 46 1.36 4.31 7.71
N PHE A 47 0.73 3.66 8.69
CA PHE A 47 1.43 3.05 9.83
C PHE A 47 2.07 1.70 9.49
N LEU A 48 1.55 1.00 8.49
CA LEU A 48 2.05 -0.27 7.99
C LEU A 48 2.14 -0.20 6.45
N PRO A 49 3.11 0.51 5.85
CA PRO A 49 3.19 0.72 4.40
C PRO A 49 3.25 -0.57 3.60
N PHE A 50 3.97 -1.58 4.11
CA PHE A 50 4.08 -2.86 3.43
C PHE A 50 2.88 -3.77 3.71
N PHE A 51 2.66 -4.09 4.98
CA PHE A 51 1.60 -5.01 5.39
C PHE A 51 0.20 -4.43 5.13
N GLY A 52 0.01 -3.13 5.36
CA GLY A 52 -1.25 -2.43 5.13
C GLY A 52 -1.64 -2.36 3.66
N ALA A 53 -0.69 -2.12 2.76
CA ALA A 53 -0.95 -2.14 1.32
C ALA A 53 -1.28 -3.56 0.81
N ILE A 54 -0.54 -4.58 1.29
CA ILE A 54 -0.84 -5.99 0.99
C ILE A 54 -2.23 -6.37 1.51
N LEU A 55 -2.53 -6.03 2.76
CA LEU A 55 -3.80 -6.31 3.40
C LEU A 55 -4.96 -5.62 2.66
N TYR A 56 -4.74 -4.38 2.19
CA TYR A 56 -5.70 -3.66 1.35
C TYR A 56 -6.04 -4.48 0.11
N PHE A 57 -5.07 -4.91 -0.70
CA PHE A 57 -5.36 -5.65 -1.93
C PHE A 57 -6.00 -7.03 -1.68
N ILE A 58 -5.65 -7.70 -0.58
CA ILE A 58 -6.23 -9.01 -0.23
C ILE A 58 -7.68 -8.87 0.25
N LEU A 59 -7.95 -7.98 1.21
CA LEU A 59 -9.28 -7.82 1.82
C LEU A 59 -10.24 -7.03 0.91
N ASN A 60 -9.74 -6.07 0.13
CA ASN A 60 -10.56 -5.31 -0.80
C ASN A 60 -11.20 -6.19 -1.90
N LYS A 61 -10.52 -7.27 -2.31
CA LYS A 61 -11.11 -8.27 -3.24
C LYS A 61 -12.36 -8.95 -2.69
N LYS A 62 -12.50 -9.02 -1.37
CA LYS A 62 -13.65 -9.65 -0.70
C LYS A 62 -14.87 -8.73 -0.67
N TYR A 63 -14.66 -7.44 -0.37
CA TYR A 63 -15.73 -6.42 -0.34
C TYR A 63 -16.41 -6.19 -1.69
N ARG A 64 -15.68 -6.32 -2.81
CA ARG A 64 -16.25 -6.21 -4.16
C ARG A 64 -17.21 -7.36 -4.53
N ARG A 65 -17.25 -8.45 -3.75
CA ARG A 65 -18.08 -9.64 -4.02
C ARG A 65 -19.33 -9.73 -3.16
N GLU A 66 -19.47 -8.90 -2.13
CA GLU A 66 -20.60 -8.93 -1.19
C GLU A 66 -21.66 -7.86 -1.48
N ASN A 67 -21.46 -7.04 -2.52
CA ASN A 67 -22.50 -6.16 -3.05
C ASN A 67 -22.82 -6.62 -4.50
N PRO A 68 -23.91 -7.39 -4.71
CA PRO A 68 -24.40 -7.72 -6.05
C PRO A 68 -24.86 -6.48 -6.83
#